data_AF-A0A7V2QD64-F1
#
_entry.id   AF-A0A7V2QD64-F1
#
_cell.length_a   1.000
_cell.length_b   1.000
_cell.length_c   1.000
_cell.angle_alpha   90.00
_cell.angle_beta   90.00
_cell.angle_gamma   90.00
#
_symmetry.space_group_name_H-M   'P 1'
#
loop_
_entity.id
_entity.type
_entity.pdbx_description
1 polymer ?
#
loop_
_entity_poly.entity_id
_entity_poly.type
_entity_poly.pdbx_seq_one_letter_code
_entity_poly.pdbx_strand_id
1 'polypeptide(L)'
;MVRRGIGVVLIIAVLLASVGTVLAQEGDLPPCEGEGVSGTVVGVDEATGVVTVQTEDGLCTVTLTEGETDHPIATLLGTFFGDVSVDDLIEALEVVQGCAVEQEGVWQWSACDVEGAVPVRVIGEEEGAFIALTEDGMEITLVVEEPEAAEALTDALETLAVEWRLDEEGNVVLVGDEIAAYHEEGIGFGVLVKLYAMASALPDVTVDDLIAAFQSGMEIGEMFQEYGRPSILGVGHALGRGRSGADRPGPPEHAGPPDDEDHPGEGHGYGWGRTDHPGQGHGWGRTDHPGQGRGRGNK
;
A
#
# COMPACT_ATOMS: atom_id res chain seq x y z
N MET A 1 -22.24 27.39 50.24
CA MET A 1 -22.72 27.88 48.94
C MET A 1 -21.84 27.26 47.87
N VAL A 2 -22.34 26.22 47.20
CA VAL A 2 -21.62 25.48 46.15
C VAL A 2 -22.09 26.04 44.81
N ARG A 3 -21.20 26.72 44.07
CA ARG A 3 -21.50 27.20 42.72
C ARG A 3 -21.43 26.02 41.75
N ARG A 4 -22.59 25.65 41.19
CA ARG A 4 -22.71 24.72 40.06
C ARG A 4 -22.17 25.42 38.81
N GLY A 5 -21.05 24.91 38.29
CA GLY A 5 -20.60 25.23 36.94
C GLY A 5 -21.49 24.49 35.95
N ILE A 6 -22.20 25.24 35.11
CA ILE A 6 -22.97 24.73 33.97
C ILE A 6 -21.94 24.43 32.89
N GLY A 7 -21.66 23.15 32.66
CA GLY A 7 -20.92 22.70 31.49
C GLY A 7 -21.81 22.85 30.26
N VAL A 8 -21.53 23.88 29.46
CA VAL A 8 -22.09 24.02 28.13
C VAL A 8 -21.22 23.16 27.21
N VAL A 9 -21.71 21.96 26.92
CA VAL A 9 -21.19 21.13 25.82
C VAL A 9 -21.78 21.73 24.54
N LEU A 10 -20.97 22.54 23.85
CA LEU A 10 -21.32 23.13 22.58
C LEU A 10 -20.98 22.11 21.50
N ILE A 11 -21.99 21.37 21.06
CA ILE A 11 -21.92 20.50 19.89
C ILE A 11 -21.86 21.42 18.68
N ILE A 12 -20.64 21.72 18.21
CA ILE A 12 -20.43 22.38 16.93
C ILE A 12 -20.59 21.29 15.87
N ALA A 13 -21.79 21.23 15.29
CA ALA A 13 -21.99 20.57 14.00
C ALA A 13 -21.30 21.46 12.95
N VAL A 14 -20.03 21.19 12.70
CA VAL A 14 -19.34 21.70 11.50
C VAL A 14 -20.06 21.05 10.32
N LEU A 15 -20.99 21.81 9.73
CA LEU A 15 -21.38 21.60 8.36
C LEU A 15 -20.11 21.86 7.55
N LEU A 16 -19.36 20.79 7.27
CA LEU A 16 -18.48 20.71 6.10
C LEU A 16 -19.39 20.96 4.90
N ALA A 17 -19.61 22.24 4.61
CA ALA A 17 -19.94 22.65 3.27
C ALA A 17 -18.73 22.19 2.47
N SER A 18 -18.96 21.19 1.63
CA SER A 18 -18.09 20.79 0.55
C SER A 18 -17.49 22.04 -0.08
N VAL A 19 -16.26 22.36 0.30
CA VAL A 19 -15.33 23.10 -0.56
C VAL A 19 -15.09 22.11 -1.69
N GLY A 20 -16.02 21.99 -2.62
CA GLY A 20 -16.26 23.05 -3.56
C GLY A 20 -15.26 22.76 -4.65
N THR A 21 -15.53 21.65 -5.35
CA THR A 21 -14.98 21.27 -6.65
C THR A 21 -14.20 22.41 -7.26
N VAL A 22 -12.87 22.31 -7.25
CA VAL A 22 -12.03 23.20 -8.05
C VAL A 22 -12.63 23.20 -9.45
N LEU A 23 -13.22 24.34 -9.77
CA LEU A 23 -13.84 24.74 -11.02
C LEU A 23 -14.11 23.58 -12.00
N ALA A 24 -15.35 23.11 -11.99
CA ALA A 24 -15.99 22.53 -13.17
C ALA A 24 -15.88 23.51 -14.35
N GLN A 25 -14.75 23.53 -15.05
CA GLN A 25 -14.83 23.60 -16.49
C GLN A 25 -15.56 22.31 -16.87
N GLU A 26 -16.73 22.42 -17.48
CA GLU A 26 -17.52 21.29 -18.01
C GLU A 26 -16.79 20.53 -19.16
N GLY A 27 -15.46 20.57 -19.19
CA GLY A 27 -14.63 19.71 -20.00
C GLY A 27 -14.14 18.57 -19.13
N ASP A 28 -14.50 17.35 -19.51
CA ASP A 28 -13.85 16.14 -18.98
C ASP A 28 -12.33 16.31 -19.12
N LEU A 29 -11.60 16.22 -18.01
CA LEU A 29 -10.14 16.19 -18.05
C LEU A 29 -9.71 14.96 -18.85
N PRO A 30 -8.65 15.07 -19.67
CA PRO A 30 -8.16 13.92 -20.42
C PRO A 30 -7.53 12.89 -19.46
N PRO A 31 -7.57 11.59 -19.83
CA PRO A 31 -6.79 10.59 -19.11
C PRO A 31 -5.29 10.90 -19.23
N CYS A 32 -4.51 10.51 -18.22
CA CYS A 32 -3.06 10.60 -18.29
C CYS A 32 -2.53 9.68 -19.42
N GLU A 33 -1.56 10.16 -20.19
CA GLU A 33 -0.96 9.39 -21.30
C GLU A 33 0.33 8.70 -20.84
N GLY A 34 0.62 7.51 -21.38
CA GLY A 34 1.89 6.79 -21.16
C GLY A 34 1.74 5.52 -20.32
N GLU A 35 2.90 4.90 -19.99
CA GLU A 35 2.99 3.68 -19.17
C GLU A 35 2.99 3.99 -17.66
N GLY A 36 2.98 5.27 -17.29
CA GLY A 36 2.99 5.73 -15.91
C GLY A 36 2.66 7.21 -15.79
N VAL A 37 2.32 7.63 -14.58
CA VAL A 37 2.07 9.02 -14.21
C VAL A 37 2.91 9.38 -13.00
N SER A 38 3.51 10.58 -13.04
CA SER A 38 4.19 11.17 -11.89
C SER A 38 3.64 12.59 -11.66
N GLY A 39 3.31 12.90 -10.41
CA GLY A 39 2.74 14.19 -10.07
C GLY A 39 2.15 14.24 -8.67
N THR A 40 1.25 15.20 -8.45
CA THR A 40 0.55 15.38 -7.17
C THR A 40 -0.94 15.16 -7.35
N VAL A 41 -1.54 14.34 -6.49
CA VAL A 41 -2.99 14.16 -6.44
C VAL A 41 -3.64 15.44 -5.95
N VAL A 42 -4.58 15.98 -6.74
CA VAL A 42 -5.29 17.25 -6.43
C VAL A 42 -6.80 17.08 -6.28
N GLY A 43 -7.30 15.87 -6.51
CA GLY A 43 -8.72 15.54 -6.34
C GLY A 43 -8.97 14.04 -6.54
N VAL A 44 -9.98 13.53 -5.84
CA VAL A 44 -10.44 12.14 -5.93
C VAL A 44 -11.96 12.14 -5.98
N ASP A 45 -12.54 11.45 -6.96
CA ASP A 45 -13.96 11.12 -7.01
C ASP A 45 -14.18 9.73 -6.39
N GLU A 46 -14.59 9.72 -5.12
CA GLU A 46 -14.79 8.50 -4.33
C GLU A 46 -15.80 7.53 -4.99
N ALA A 47 -16.82 8.06 -5.69
CA ALA A 47 -17.87 7.24 -6.26
C ALA A 47 -17.42 6.46 -7.51
N THR A 48 -16.42 6.98 -8.22
CA THR A 48 -15.93 6.43 -9.48
C THR A 48 -14.49 5.91 -9.41
N GLY A 49 -13.76 6.23 -8.35
CA GLY A 49 -12.33 5.94 -8.22
C GLY A 49 -11.46 6.79 -9.15
N VAL A 50 -12.01 7.86 -9.76
CA VAL A 50 -11.24 8.73 -10.65
C VAL A 50 -10.40 9.70 -9.83
N VAL A 51 -9.08 9.68 -10.05
CA VAL A 51 -8.11 10.54 -9.39
C VAL A 51 -7.61 11.58 -10.39
N THR A 52 -7.60 12.84 -9.98
CA THR A 52 -7.01 13.94 -10.75
C THR A 52 -5.59 14.19 -10.27
N VAL A 53 -4.63 14.12 -11.20
CA VAL A 53 -3.21 14.32 -10.94
C VAL A 53 -2.73 15.58 -11.65
N GLN A 54 -2.03 16.44 -10.91
CA GLN A 54 -1.27 17.56 -11.46
C GLN A 54 0.14 17.06 -11.82
N THR A 55 0.41 16.99 -13.12
CA THR A 55 1.70 16.65 -13.70
C THR A 55 2.43 17.91 -14.17
N GLU A 56 3.66 17.77 -14.65
CA GLU A 56 4.40 18.86 -15.31
C GLU A 56 3.71 19.35 -16.60
N ASP A 57 3.01 18.45 -17.30
CA ASP A 57 2.31 18.74 -18.57
C ASP A 57 0.89 19.29 -18.37
N GLY A 58 0.36 19.24 -17.15
CA GLY A 58 -0.95 19.73 -16.78
C GLY A 58 -1.77 18.76 -15.92
N LEU A 59 -3.07 19.03 -15.84
CA LEU A 59 -4.02 18.15 -15.14
C LEU A 59 -4.45 17.00 -16.04
N CYS A 60 -4.43 15.80 -15.51
CA CYS A 60 -4.98 14.61 -16.14
C CYS A 60 -5.67 13.70 -15.11
N THR A 61 -6.41 12.70 -15.58
CA THR A 61 -7.12 11.75 -14.71
C THR A 61 -6.60 10.33 -14.87
N VAL A 62 -6.61 9.58 -13.77
CA VAL A 62 -6.41 8.12 -13.76
C VAL A 62 -7.57 7.47 -13.01
N THR A 63 -7.78 6.18 -13.23
CA THR A 63 -8.79 5.42 -12.48
C THR A 63 -8.11 4.42 -11.55
N LEU A 64 -8.47 4.49 -10.28
CA LEU A 64 -8.18 3.45 -9.30
C LEU A 64 -9.30 2.41 -9.40
N THR A 65 -9.01 1.29 -10.04
CA THR A 65 -9.90 0.13 -10.02
C THR A 65 -9.70 -0.59 -8.69
N GLU A 66 -10.76 -0.75 -7.89
CA GLU A 66 -10.68 -1.64 -6.73
C GLU A 66 -10.31 -3.04 -7.24
N GLY A 67 -9.11 -3.51 -6.88
CA GLY A 67 -8.62 -4.81 -7.29
C GLY A 67 -9.53 -5.91 -6.73
N GLU A 68 -10.50 -6.36 -7.53
CA GLU A 68 -11.29 -7.57 -7.25
C GLU A 68 -10.41 -8.80 -7.50
N THR A 69 -9.32 -8.93 -6.74
CA THR A 69 -8.48 -10.12 -6.78
C THR A 69 -9.14 -11.22 -5.97
N ASP A 70 -9.32 -12.39 -6.58
CA ASP A 70 -9.77 -13.61 -5.90
C ASP A 70 -8.75 -14.14 -4.87
N HIS A 71 -7.62 -13.43 -4.69
CA HIS A 71 -6.48 -13.82 -3.86
C HIS A 71 -6.34 -12.91 -2.63
N PRO A 72 -6.92 -13.28 -1.47
CA PRO A 72 -6.87 -12.42 -0.27
C PRO A 72 -5.45 -12.18 0.25
N ILE A 73 -4.49 -13.04 -0.10
CA ILE A 73 -3.07 -12.82 0.21
C ILE A 73 -2.48 -11.73 -0.70
N ALA A 74 -2.86 -11.69 -1.97
CA ALA A 74 -2.37 -10.69 -2.90
C ALA A 74 -2.85 -9.29 -2.49
N THR A 75 -4.14 -9.13 -2.17
CA THR A 75 -4.71 -7.89 -1.63
C THR A 75 -3.94 -7.42 -0.39
N LEU A 76 -3.70 -8.32 0.57
CA LEU A 76 -2.96 -7.98 1.79
C LEU A 76 -1.52 -7.54 1.49
N LEU A 77 -0.85 -8.22 0.57
CA LEU A 77 0.52 -7.87 0.20
C LEU A 77 0.58 -6.57 -0.59
N GLY A 78 -0.40 -6.32 -1.44
CA GLY A 78 -0.57 -5.05 -2.14
C GLY A 78 -0.68 -3.90 -1.13
N THR A 79 -1.61 -3.95 -0.18
CA THR A 79 -1.69 -2.96 0.93
C THR A 79 -0.36 -2.81 1.67
N PHE A 80 0.35 -3.92 1.91
CA PHE A 80 1.63 -3.88 2.60
C PHE A 80 2.76 -3.20 1.80
N PHE A 81 2.77 -3.36 0.48
CA PHE A 81 3.79 -2.82 -0.42
C PHE A 81 3.41 -1.49 -1.06
N GLY A 82 2.29 -0.89 -0.62
CA GLY A 82 1.90 0.46 -1.03
C GLY A 82 0.83 0.49 -2.11
N ASP A 83 -0.12 -0.45 -2.12
CA ASP A 83 -1.37 -0.24 -2.84
C ASP A 83 -1.96 1.09 -2.41
N VAL A 84 -2.35 1.87 -3.40
CA VAL A 84 -3.01 3.15 -3.21
C VAL A 84 -4.42 2.92 -2.72
N SER A 85 -4.80 3.61 -1.66
CA SER A 85 -6.15 3.62 -1.09
C SER A 85 -6.82 4.94 -1.41
N VAL A 86 -8.06 4.89 -1.92
CA VAL A 86 -8.90 6.08 -2.13
C VAL A 86 -9.12 6.82 -0.82
N ASP A 87 -9.36 6.08 0.27
CA ASP A 87 -9.58 6.66 1.61
C ASP A 87 -8.34 7.43 2.09
N ASP A 88 -7.15 6.87 1.89
CA ASP A 88 -5.89 7.48 2.33
C ASP A 88 -5.60 8.76 1.53
N LEU A 89 -5.90 8.76 0.23
CA LEU A 89 -5.78 9.96 -0.61
C LEU A 89 -6.79 11.05 -0.20
N ILE A 90 -8.02 10.68 0.15
CA ILE A 90 -9.03 11.64 0.62
C ILE A 90 -8.62 12.23 1.97
N GLU A 91 -8.17 11.40 2.91
CA GLU A 91 -7.66 11.86 4.21
C GLU A 91 -6.49 12.82 4.04
N ALA A 92 -5.52 12.49 3.17
CA ALA A 92 -4.40 13.38 2.87
C ALA A 92 -4.86 14.69 2.20
N LEU A 93 -5.83 14.64 1.27
CA LEU A 93 -6.43 15.82 0.64
C LEU A 93 -7.13 16.73 1.65
N GLU A 94 -7.76 16.18 2.69
CA GLU A 94 -8.36 16.96 3.77
C GLU A 94 -7.30 17.64 4.64
N VAL A 95 -6.19 16.95 4.93
CA VAL A 95 -5.08 17.50 5.74
C VAL A 95 -4.41 18.68 5.06
N VAL A 96 -4.19 18.62 3.74
CA VAL A 96 -3.57 19.73 2.99
C VAL A 96 -4.50 20.92 2.75
N GLN A 97 -5.78 20.82 3.16
CA GLN A 97 -6.75 21.92 3.08
C GLN A 97 -6.84 22.64 4.43
N GLY A 98 -6.86 23.97 4.38
CA GLY A 98 -7.04 24.77 5.57
C GLY A 98 -7.21 26.24 5.26
N CYS A 99 -6.78 27.09 6.18
CA CYS A 99 -6.85 28.53 5.98
C CYS A 99 -5.52 29.21 6.31
N ALA A 100 -5.28 30.33 5.64
CA ALA A 100 -4.13 31.18 5.88
C ALA A 100 -4.58 32.63 6.11
N VAL A 101 -3.83 33.35 6.94
CA VAL A 101 -4.02 34.79 7.16
C VAL A 101 -2.73 35.53 6.81
N GLU A 102 -2.86 36.65 6.11
CA GLU A 102 -1.72 37.53 5.83
C GLU A 102 -1.47 38.48 7.01
N GLN A 103 -0.28 38.39 7.61
CA GLN A 103 0.17 39.29 8.67
C GLN A 103 1.49 39.92 8.28
N GLU A 104 1.51 41.25 8.19
CA GLU A 104 2.71 42.03 7.84
C GLU A 104 3.38 41.60 6.51
N GLY A 105 2.59 41.08 5.57
CA GLY A 105 3.07 40.59 4.26
C GLY A 105 3.57 39.14 4.27
N VAL A 106 3.31 38.38 5.34
CA VAL A 106 3.64 36.95 5.46
C VAL A 106 2.35 36.16 5.66
N TRP A 107 2.16 35.09 4.88
CA TRP A 107 1.03 34.19 5.06
C TRP A 107 1.33 33.16 6.14
N GLN A 108 0.41 33.03 7.08
CA GLN A 108 0.51 32.08 8.19
C GLN A 108 -0.67 31.13 8.20
N TRP A 109 -0.39 29.85 8.41
CA TRP A 109 -1.44 28.84 8.63
C TRP A 109 -2.25 29.20 9.87
N SER A 110 -3.57 29.11 9.77
CA SER A 110 -4.45 29.56 10.83
C SER A 110 -5.78 28.81 10.82
N ALA A 111 -6.50 28.93 11.93
CA ALA A 111 -7.87 28.45 11.99
C ALA A 111 -8.76 29.28 11.06
N CYS A 112 -9.69 28.62 10.37
CA CYS A 112 -10.58 29.26 9.40
C CYS A 112 -11.60 30.23 10.00
N ASP A 113 -11.76 30.28 11.32
CA ASP A 113 -12.65 31.21 12.01
C ASP A 113 -11.97 32.53 12.40
N VAL A 114 -10.68 32.69 12.10
CA VAL A 114 -9.92 33.93 12.32
C VAL A 114 -10.34 35.00 11.29
N GLU A 115 -10.47 36.26 11.73
CA GLU A 115 -10.80 37.38 10.85
C GLU A 115 -9.70 37.57 9.79
N GLY A 116 -10.10 37.55 8.51
CA GLY A 116 -9.18 37.67 7.38
C GLY A 116 -8.54 36.36 6.94
N ALA A 117 -8.91 35.22 7.54
CA ALA A 117 -8.52 33.91 7.05
C ALA A 117 -9.10 33.64 5.65
N VAL A 118 -8.26 33.14 4.76
CA VAL A 118 -8.60 32.76 3.38
C VAL A 118 -8.38 31.25 3.23
N PRO A 119 -9.31 30.50 2.63
CA PRO A 119 -9.10 29.08 2.37
C PRO A 119 -7.92 28.86 1.41
N VAL A 120 -7.09 27.88 1.74
CA VAL A 120 -5.91 27.51 0.95
C VAL A 120 -5.77 25.99 0.88
N ARG A 121 -5.07 25.53 -0.15
CA ARG A 121 -4.62 24.15 -0.30
C ARG A 121 -3.12 24.12 -0.45
N VAL A 122 -2.44 23.41 0.45
CA VAL A 122 -1.00 23.17 0.36
C VAL A 122 -0.72 22.21 -0.81
N ILE A 123 0.27 22.56 -1.63
CA ILE A 123 0.62 21.82 -2.86
C ILE A 123 2.09 21.39 -2.89
N GLY A 124 2.90 21.81 -1.91
CA GLY A 124 4.31 21.45 -1.83
C GLY A 124 5.04 22.15 -0.69
N GLU A 125 6.34 21.92 -0.61
CA GLU A 125 7.26 22.53 0.35
C GLU A 125 8.52 23.01 -0.37
N GLU A 126 8.98 24.22 -0.04
CA GLU A 126 10.21 24.81 -0.56
C GLU A 126 10.95 25.56 0.56
N GLU A 127 12.26 25.28 0.73
CA GLU A 127 13.14 25.95 1.69
C GLU A 127 12.61 26.00 3.15
N GLY A 128 11.81 25.00 3.56
CA GLY A 128 11.22 24.89 4.90
C GLY A 128 9.96 25.74 5.11
N ALA A 129 9.35 26.20 4.01
CA ALA A 129 8.01 26.80 4.01
C ALA A 129 7.09 26.02 3.05
N PHE A 130 5.80 26.06 3.30
CA PHE A 130 4.83 25.38 2.44
C PHE A 130 4.41 26.30 1.29
N ILE A 131 4.18 25.72 0.12
CA ILE A 131 3.57 26.41 -1.02
C ILE A 131 2.10 26.06 -1.03
N ALA A 132 1.22 27.06 -1.08
CA ALA A 132 -0.22 26.86 -1.08
C ALA A 132 -0.91 27.69 -2.18
N LEU A 133 -2.05 27.19 -2.65
CA LEU A 133 -2.94 27.88 -3.56
C LEU A 133 -4.17 28.39 -2.81
N THR A 134 -4.49 29.66 -3.01
CA THR A 134 -5.78 30.25 -2.60
C THR A 134 -6.90 29.78 -3.55
N GLU A 135 -8.17 29.99 -3.15
CA GLU A 135 -9.33 29.69 -4.03
C GLU A 135 -9.27 30.40 -5.39
N ASP A 136 -8.68 31.58 -5.45
CA ASP A 136 -8.50 32.36 -6.70
C ASP A 136 -7.32 31.85 -7.56
N GLY A 137 -6.61 30.81 -7.11
CA GLY A 137 -5.45 30.25 -7.80
C GLY A 137 -4.16 31.05 -7.60
N MET A 138 -4.12 32.00 -6.66
CA MET A 138 -2.89 32.68 -6.28
C MET A 138 -2.02 31.74 -5.43
N GLU A 139 -0.78 31.56 -5.86
CA GLU A 139 0.26 30.86 -5.10
C GLU A 139 0.83 31.77 -4.01
N ILE A 140 0.95 31.21 -2.80
CA ILE A 140 1.48 31.90 -1.62
C ILE A 140 2.50 31.02 -0.92
N THR A 141 3.48 31.64 -0.26
CA THR A 141 4.40 30.98 0.66
C THR A 141 3.82 31.05 2.07
N LEU A 142 3.56 29.88 2.65
CA LEU A 142 2.85 29.68 3.89
C LEU A 142 3.81 29.24 5.00
N VAL A 143 3.78 29.97 6.12
CA VAL A 143 4.50 29.59 7.35
C VAL A 143 3.57 28.82 8.27
N VAL A 144 3.99 27.63 8.67
CA VAL A 144 3.29 26.79 9.64
C VAL A 144 4.13 26.75 10.92
N GLU A 145 3.71 27.48 11.95
CA GLU A 145 4.46 27.58 13.21
C GLU A 145 4.26 26.36 14.12
N GLU A 146 3.14 25.66 13.97
CA GLU A 146 2.79 24.48 14.76
C GLU A 146 3.50 23.24 14.18
N PRO A 147 4.44 22.63 14.92
CA PRO A 147 5.25 21.54 14.38
C PRO A 147 4.43 20.29 14.06
N GLU A 148 3.40 19.99 14.86
CA GLU A 148 2.50 18.85 14.61
C GLU A 148 1.69 19.05 13.31
N ALA A 149 1.27 20.29 13.02
CA ALA A 149 0.58 20.61 11.78
C ALA A 149 1.54 20.56 10.58
N ALA A 150 2.78 21.05 10.74
CA ALA A 150 3.79 20.96 9.69
C ALA A 150 4.13 19.50 9.36
N GLU A 151 4.33 18.65 10.37
CA GLU A 151 4.58 17.21 10.18
C GLU A 151 3.40 16.54 9.46
N ALA A 152 2.16 16.80 9.89
CA ALA A 152 0.97 16.25 9.23
C ALA A 152 0.85 16.71 7.75
N LEU A 153 1.18 17.97 7.45
CA LEU A 153 1.18 18.47 6.07
C LEU A 153 2.25 17.79 5.23
N THR A 154 3.46 17.58 5.76
CA THR A 154 4.53 16.86 5.07
C THR A 154 4.11 15.42 4.78
N ASP A 155 3.59 14.68 5.77
CA ASP A 155 3.12 13.29 5.60
C ASP A 155 2.00 13.20 4.55
N ALA A 156 1.07 14.16 4.56
CA ALA A 156 -0.01 14.23 3.58
C ALA A 156 0.51 14.55 2.17
N LEU A 157 1.46 15.47 2.03
CA LEU A 157 2.09 15.78 0.74
C LEU A 157 2.86 14.58 0.19
N GLU A 158 3.57 13.83 1.03
CA GLU A 158 4.24 12.59 0.62
C GLU A 158 3.22 11.54 0.13
N THR A 159 2.06 11.44 0.79
CA THR A 159 0.98 10.54 0.37
C THR A 159 0.36 10.95 -0.97
N LEU A 160 0.24 12.25 -1.23
CA LEU A 160 -0.31 12.80 -2.47
C LEU A 160 0.71 12.86 -3.61
N ALA A 161 2.00 12.75 -3.32
CA ALA A 161 3.07 12.67 -4.31
C ALA A 161 3.12 11.24 -4.88
N VAL A 162 2.81 11.11 -6.16
CA VAL A 162 2.55 9.81 -6.77
C VAL A 162 3.47 9.54 -7.94
N GLU A 163 3.88 8.29 -8.06
CA GLU A 163 4.55 7.71 -9.22
C GLU A 163 3.90 6.35 -9.46
N TRP A 164 2.95 6.30 -10.39
CA TRP A 164 2.12 5.12 -10.64
C TRP A 164 2.35 4.58 -12.04
N ARG A 165 2.32 3.25 -12.16
CA ARG A 165 2.25 2.58 -13.46
C ARG A 165 0.81 2.56 -13.94
N LEU A 166 0.64 2.73 -15.24
CA LEU A 166 -0.66 2.68 -15.91
C LEU A 166 -0.74 1.47 -16.84
N ASP A 167 -1.93 0.90 -16.96
CA ASP A 167 -2.23 -0.12 -17.97
C ASP A 167 -2.58 0.51 -19.34
N GLU A 168 -2.89 -0.33 -20.34
CA GLU A 168 -3.25 0.13 -21.69
C GLU A 168 -4.55 0.97 -21.73
N GLU A 169 -5.36 0.92 -20.67
CA GLU A 169 -6.62 1.64 -20.53
C GLU A 169 -6.47 2.94 -19.70
N GLY A 170 -5.29 3.17 -19.11
CA GLY A 170 -5.00 4.33 -18.26
C GLY A 170 -5.40 4.13 -16.79
N ASN A 171 -5.69 2.90 -16.38
CA ASN A 171 -5.94 2.58 -14.97
C ASN A 171 -4.61 2.41 -14.23
N VAL A 172 -4.61 2.71 -12.94
CA VAL A 172 -3.44 2.47 -12.08
C VAL A 172 -3.28 0.96 -11.87
N VAL A 173 -2.08 0.46 -12.14
CA VAL A 173 -1.72 -0.93 -11.84
C VAL A 173 -1.49 -1.06 -10.35
N LEU A 174 -2.40 -1.76 -9.64
CA LEU A 174 -2.25 -2.04 -8.23
C LEU A 174 -1.21 -3.14 -7.99
N VAL A 175 -0.39 -2.97 -6.94
CA VAL A 175 0.63 -3.94 -6.54
C VAL A 175 -0.02 -5.28 -6.18
N GLY A 176 -1.20 -5.26 -5.54
CA GLY A 176 -1.98 -6.46 -5.27
C GLY A 176 -2.31 -7.28 -6.52
N ASP A 177 -2.70 -6.61 -7.62
CA ASP A 177 -3.04 -7.26 -8.88
C ASP A 177 -1.81 -7.86 -9.56
N GLU A 178 -0.70 -7.12 -9.53
CA GLU A 178 0.60 -7.57 -10.04
C GLU A 178 1.09 -8.83 -9.27
N ILE A 179 0.99 -8.81 -7.94
CA ILE A 179 1.30 -9.95 -7.08
C ILE A 179 0.41 -11.16 -7.41
N ALA A 180 -0.89 -10.95 -7.64
CA ALA A 180 -1.81 -12.01 -8.03
C ALA A 180 -1.41 -12.63 -9.38
N ALA A 181 -1.11 -11.79 -10.38
CA ALA A 181 -0.68 -12.24 -11.70
C ALA A 181 0.59 -13.10 -11.63
N TYR A 182 1.63 -12.64 -10.93
CA TYR A 182 2.86 -13.42 -10.77
C TYR A 182 2.67 -14.72 -9.99
N HIS A 183 1.72 -14.74 -9.05
CA HIS A 183 1.37 -15.97 -8.34
C HIS A 183 0.70 -16.99 -9.24
N GLU A 184 -0.17 -16.56 -10.16
CA GLU A 184 -0.80 -17.43 -11.16
C GLU A 184 0.20 -18.01 -12.17
N GLU A 185 1.31 -17.30 -12.42
CA GLU A 185 2.45 -17.80 -13.18
C GLU A 185 3.29 -18.86 -12.41
N GLY A 186 2.96 -19.12 -11.15
CA GLY A 186 3.57 -20.15 -10.32
C GLY A 186 4.62 -19.65 -9.32
N ILE A 187 4.79 -18.33 -9.18
CA ILE A 187 5.69 -17.77 -8.16
C ILE A 187 4.97 -17.74 -6.82
N GLY A 188 5.41 -18.55 -5.85
CA GLY A 188 4.76 -18.58 -4.54
C GLY A 188 4.84 -17.24 -3.80
N PHE A 189 3.79 -16.85 -3.06
CA PHE A 189 3.74 -15.59 -2.30
C PHE A 189 4.95 -15.34 -1.39
N GLY A 190 5.51 -16.40 -0.78
CA GLY A 190 6.70 -16.27 0.06
C GLY A 190 7.98 -15.85 -0.70
N VAL A 191 8.02 -16.09 -2.02
CA VAL A 191 9.07 -15.57 -2.91
C VAL A 191 8.74 -14.12 -3.27
N LEU A 192 7.51 -13.84 -3.73
CA LEU A 192 7.08 -12.48 -4.09
C LEU A 192 7.35 -11.48 -2.97
N VAL A 193 6.96 -11.77 -1.73
CA VAL A 193 7.26 -10.91 -0.57
C VAL A 193 8.74 -10.54 -0.46
N LYS A 194 9.65 -11.47 -0.75
CA LYS A 194 11.08 -11.21 -0.67
C LYS A 194 11.55 -10.35 -1.84
N LEU A 195 11.02 -10.57 -3.04
CA LEU A 195 11.36 -9.78 -4.23
C LEU A 195 10.90 -8.33 -4.05
N TYR A 196 9.63 -8.11 -3.66
CA TYR A 196 9.11 -6.77 -3.36
C TYR A 196 9.87 -6.10 -2.21
N ALA A 197 10.19 -6.83 -1.13
CA ALA A 197 10.97 -6.27 -0.02
C ALA A 197 12.43 -5.98 -0.38
N MET A 198 13.00 -6.63 -1.40
CA MET A 198 14.32 -6.28 -1.93
C MET A 198 14.23 -5.02 -2.80
N ALA A 199 13.28 -4.97 -3.73
CA ALA A 199 13.06 -3.79 -4.57
C ALA A 199 12.82 -2.53 -3.72
N SER A 200 11.99 -2.62 -2.68
CA SER A 200 11.74 -1.47 -1.79
C SER A 200 12.97 -1.03 -0.97
N ALA A 201 13.96 -1.90 -0.81
CA ALA A 201 15.20 -1.58 -0.12
C ALA A 201 16.31 -1.07 -1.07
N LEU A 202 16.09 -1.12 -2.38
CA LEU A 202 17.11 -0.89 -3.41
C LEU A 202 16.58 0.11 -4.45
N PRO A 203 17.07 1.36 -4.47
CA PRO A 203 16.52 2.40 -5.34
C PRO A 203 16.70 2.12 -6.84
N ASP A 204 17.69 1.29 -7.20
CA ASP A 204 18.06 1.03 -8.61
C ASP A 204 17.60 -0.36 -9.10
N VAL A 205 16.79 -1.09 -8.33
CA VAL A 205 16.38 -2.46 -8.66
C VAL A 205 14.86 -2.59 -8.59
N THR A 206 14.24 -2.89 -9.74
CA THR A 206 12.79 -3.06 -9.81
C THR A 206 12.36 -4.48 -9.43
N VAL A 207 11.09 -4.64 -9.08
CA VAL A 207 10.51 -5.97 -8.86
C VAL A 207 10.57 -6.82 -10.13
N ASP A 208 10.33 -6.21 -11.30
CA ASP A 208 10.38 -6.88 -12.60
C ASP A 208 11.78 -7.44 -12.89
N ASP A 209 12.85 -6.70 -12.57
CA ASP A 209 14.24 -7.18 -12.71
C ASP A 209 14.49 -8.42 -11.83
N LEU A 210 14.01 -8.38 -10.59
CA LEU A 210 14.16 -9.48 -9.64
C LEU A 210 13.33 -10.70 -10.05
N ILE A 211 12.13 -10.49 -10.59
CA ILE A 211 11.29 -11.57 -11.12
C ILE A 211 11.93 -12.20 -12.35
N ALA A 212 12.44 -11.40 -13.28
CA ALA A 212 13.15 -11.89 -14.46
C ALA A 212 14.39 -12.71 -14.07
N ALA A 213 15.16 -12.24 -13.08
CA ALA A 213 16.29 -12.99 -12.53
C ALA A 213 15.84 -14.33 -11.93
N PHE A 214 14.74 -14.35 -11.16
CA PHE A 214 14.21 -15.58 -10.54
C PHE A 214 13.74 -16.58 -11.60
N GLN A 215 13.00 -16.11 -12.61
CA GLN A 215 12.51 -16.92 -13.72
C GLN A 215 13.66 -17.45 -14.60
N SER A 216 14.81 -16.76 -14.64
CA SER A 216 16.02 -17.25 -15.31
C SER A 216 16.72 -18.42 -14.58
N GLY A 217 16.26 -18.75 -13.36
CA GLY A 217 16.77 -19.83 -12.53
C GLY A 217 17.69 -19.39 -11.39
N MET A 218 17.86 -18.07 -11.17
CA MET A 218 18.61 -17.57 -10.02
C MET A 218 17.88 -17.91 -8.72
N GLU A 219 18.58 -18.56 -7.79
CA GLU A 219 17.97 -18.89 -6.49
C GLU A 219 17.86 -17.66 -5.60
N ILE A 220 16.85 -17.61 -4.72
CA ILE A 220 16.68 -16.53 -3.75
C ILE A 220 17.91 -16.36 -2.84
N GLY A 221 18.63 -17.45 -2.54
CA GLY A 221 19.88 -17.39 -1.78
C GLY A 221 21.03 -16.70 -2.52
N GLU A 222 21.04 -16.76 -3.86
CA GLU A 222 21.99 -16.03 -4.72
C GLU A 222 21.60 -14.56 -4.78
N MET A 223 20.31 -14.24 -4.95
CA MET A 223 19.83 -12.85 -4.90
C MET A 223 20.18 -12.16 -3.59
N PHE A 224 20.06 -12.85 -2.45
CA PHE A 224 20.45 -12.26 -1.16
C PHE A 224 21.93 -11.95 -1.03
N GLN A 225 22.80 -12.67 -1.77
CA GLN A 225 24.22 -12.38 -1.82
C GLN A 225 24.54 -11.20 -2.73
N GLU A 226 23.80 -11.07 -3.83
CA GLU A 226 24.00 -10.02 -4.83
C GLU A 226 23.38 -8.68 -4.40
N TYR A 227 22.11 -8.70 -3.99
CA TYR A 227 21.28 -7.54 -3.69
C TYR A 227 21.17 -7.24 -2.19
N GLY A 228 21.64 -8.16 -1.34
CA GLY A 228 21.48 -8.08 0.11
C GLY A 228 20.18 -8.73 0.60
N ARG A 229 20.13 -9.00 1.90
CA ARG A 229 18.99 -9.67 2.53
C ARG A 229 17.97 -8.61 2.98
N PRO A 230 16.71 -8.68 2.53
CA PRO A 230 15.67 -7.76 2.99
C PRO A 230 15.36 -8.01 4.47
N SER A 231 14.87 -6.97 5.16
CA SER A 231 14.42 -7.07 6.54
C SER A 231 13.16 -7.95 6.70
N ILE A 232 12.40 -8.12 5.62
CA ILE A 232 11.15 -8.90 5.55
C ILE A 232 11.41 -10.18 4.76
N LEU A 233 11.23 -11.34 5.40
CA LEU A 233 11.57 -12.65 4.82
C LEU A 233 10.37 -13.51 4.41
N GLY A 234 9.14 -13.01 4.59
CA GLY A 234 7.93 -13.75 4.22
C GLY A 234 6.64 -13.15 4.75
N VAL A 235 5.51 -13.71 4.31
CA VAL A 235 4.15 -13.21 4.56
C VAL A 235 3.84 -13.02 6.05
N GLY A 236 4.38 -13.89 6.93
CA GLY A 236 4.19 -13.74 8.37
C GLY A 236 4.78 -12.46 8.97
N HIS A 237 5.86 -11.94 8.39
CA HIS A 237 6.42 -10.64 8.77
C HIS A 237 5.56 -9.47 8.26
N ALA A 238 4.98 -9.61 7.06
CA ALA A 238 4.04 -8.62 6.52
C ALA A 238 2.77 -8.52 7.38
N LEU A 239 2.22 -9.67 7.80
CA LEU A 239 1.06 -9.76 8.70
C LEU A 239 1.33 -9.23 10.13
N GLY A 240 2.59 -9.22 10.57
CA GLY A 240 2.98 -8.94 11.94
C GLY A 240 2.96 -7.45 12.34
N ARG A 241 2.96 -6.52 11.37
CA ARG A 241 3.02 -5.07 11.67
C ARG A 241 1.72 -4.49 12.25
N GLY A 242 0.57 -5.12 12.04
CA GLY A 242 -0.73 -4.64 12.56
C GLY A 242 -1.02 -4.94 14.03
N ARG A 243 -0.11 -5.60 14.76
CA ARG A 243 -0.24 -5.83 16.21
C ARG A 243 1.02 -5.35 16.92
N SER A 244 0.94 -4.14 17.43
CA SER A 244 1.88 -3.54 18.37
C SER A 244 2.37 -4.56 19.41
N GLY A 245 3.67 -4.83 19.34
CA GLY A 245 4.41 -5.69 20.25
C GLY A 245 5.90 -5.52 20.02
N ALA A 246 6.46 -4.49 20.68
CA ALA A 246 7.86 -4.15 20.77
C ALA A 246 8.84 -5.34 20.67
N ASP A 247 9.96 -5.12 19.96
CA ASP A 247 11.28 -5.70 20.21
C ASP A 247 11.30 -7.00 21.02
N ARG A 248 10.73 -8.06 20.46
CA ARG A 248 11.06 -9.40 20.89
C ARG A 248 12.17 -9.89 19.98
N PRO A 249 13.44 -9.95 20.44
CA PRO A 249 14.45 -10.70 19.72
C PRO A 249 13.87 -12.08 19.45
N GLY A 250 13.89 -12.48 18.18
CA GLY A 250 13.45 -13.81 17.78
C GLY A 250 14.09 -14.87 18.69
N PRO A 251 13.40 -15.99 18.96
CA PRO A 251 13.95 -17.04 19.79
C PRO A 251 15.33 -17.43 19.23
N PRO A 252 16.36 -17.56 20.09
CA PRO A 252 17.69 -17.91 19.62
C PRO A 252 17.62 -19.22 18.84
N GLU A 253 17.95 -19.15 17.55
CA GLU A 253 18.32 -20.32 16.78
C GLU A 253 19.49 -20.98 17.53
N HIS A 254 19.31 -22.21 18.01
CA HIS A 254 20.24 -23.02 18.83
C HIS A 254 20.00 -23.12 20.35
N ALA A 255 18.77 -22.97 20.85
CA ALA A 255 18.41 -23.67 22.09
C ALA A 255 18.00 -25.11 21.77
N GLY A 256 19.00 -25.95 21.46
CA GLY A 256 18.82 -27.40 21.51
C GLY A 256 18.33 -27.80 22.92
N PRO A 257 17.50 -28.86 23.04
CA PRO A 257 17.12 -29.37 24.34
C PRO A 257 18.39 -29.72 25.15
N PRO A 258 18.39 -29.49 26.48
CA PRO A 258 19.52 -29.88 27.31
C PRO A 258 19.80 -31.36 27.11
N ASP A 259 21.06 -31.68 26.83
CA ASP A 259 21.58 -33.04 26.76
C ASP A 259 21.32 -33.73 28.10
N ASP A 260 20.33 -34.62 28.13
CA ASP A 260 20.22 -35.62 29.19
C ASP A 260 21.36 -36.63 28.99
N GLU A 261 22.49 -36.34 29.64
CA GLU A 261 23.55 -37.30 29.90
C GLU A 261 22.98 -38.44 30.77
N ASP A 262 22.73 -39.62 30.19
CA ASP A 262 23.15 -40.92 30.73
C ASP A 262 22.58 -42.09 29.91
N HIS A 263 23.27 -42.46 28.82
CA HIS A 263 23.21 -43.82 28.29
C HIS A 263 24.60 -44.24 27.76
N PRO A 264 25.34 -45.10 28.49
CA PRO A 264 26.50 -45.76 27.94
C PRO A 264 26.03 -46.98 27.13
N GLY A 265 26.14 -46.93 25.81
CA GLY A 265 25.72 -48.05 24.98
C GLY A 265 26.00 -47.89 23.50
N GLU A 266 27.19 -48.34 23.10
CA GLU A 266 27.44 -49.11 21.87
C GLU A 266 27.16 -48.47 20.50
N GLY A 267 28.24 -48.34 19.71
CA GLY A 267 28.23 -48.91 18.36
C GLY A 267 28.25 -47.91 17.21
N HIS A 268 29.45 -47.74 16.65
CA HIS A 268 29.74 -47.09 15.38
C HIS A 268 28.88 -47.59 14.19
N GLY A 269 28.49 -46.67 13.32
CA GLY A 269 27.97 -47.00 11.99
C GLY A 269 27.54 -45.80 11.15
N TYR A 270 28.51 -45.04 10.61
CA TYR A 270 28.23 -44.07 9.54
C TYR A 270 27.98 -44.80 8.23
N GLY A 271 26.71 -45.13 7.95
CA GLY A 271 26.25 -45.63 6.67
C GLY A 271 25.52 -44.54 5.90
N TRP A 272 26.20 -43.90 4.96
CA TRP A 272 25.56 -43.09 3.92
C TRP A 272 24.83 -44.01 2.94
N GLY A 273 23.55 -44.24 3.21
CA GLY A 273 22.66 -45.03 2.37
C GLY A 273 21.83 -44.15 1.46
N ARG A 274 22.16 -44.14 0.16
CA ARG A 274 21.23 -43.90 -0.95
C ARG A 274 19.86 -44.52 -0.67
N THR A 275 18.79 -43.76 -0.85
CA THR A 275 17.46 -44.32 -1.14
C THR A 275 17.06 -43.95 -2.56
N ASP A 276 17.62 -44.68 -3.52
CA ASP A 276 16.88 -45.09 -4.70
C ASP A 276 15.93 -46.19 -4.23
N HIS A 277 14.61 -45.94 -4.20
CA HIS A 277 13.64 -47.03 -4.20
C HIS A 277 12.44 -46.71 -5.10
N PRO A 278 12.15 -47.60 -6.07
CA PRO A 278 10.92 -47.58 -6.85
C PRO A 278 9.81 -48.37 -6.13
N GLY A 279 8.56 -47.91 -6.32
CA GLY A 279 7.36 -48.75 -6.47
C GLY A 279 6.88 -49.62 -5.30
N GLN A 280 5.76 -49.21 -4.70
CA GLN A 280 4.67 -50.04 -4.15
C GLN A 280 3.54 -49.06 -3.76
N GLY A 281 2.31 -49.08 -4.28
CA GLY A 281 1.53 -50.19 -4.80
C GLY A 281 0.47 -50.63 -3.80
N HIS A 282 -0.46 -49.76 -3.40
CA HIS A 282 -1.67 -50.15 -2.66
C HIS A 282 -2.92 -49.52 -3.27
N GLY A 283 -3.71 -50.39 -3.91
CA GLY A 283 -5.03 -50.07 -4.44
C GLY A 283 -6.09 -50.10 -3.36
N TRP A 284 -7.08 -49.23 -3.52
CA TRP A 284 -8.34 -49.28 -2.79
C TRP A 284 -9.49 -49.53 -3.79
N GLY A 285 -10.09 -50.71 -3.64
CA GLY A 285 -11.54 -50.96 -3.65
C GLY A 285 -12.41 -50.34 -4.75
N ARG A 286 -12.81 -51.20 -5.69
CA ARG A 286 -14.09 -51.12 -6.43
C ARG A 286 -15.29 -51.09 -5.48
N THR A 287 -16.26 -50.25 -5.80
CA THR A 287 -17.69 -50.57 -5.63
C THR A 287 -18.38 -50.46 -6.98
N ASP A 288 -18.66 -51.62 -7.57
CA ASP A 288 -19.60 -51.79 -8.67
C ASP A 288 -21.03 -51.72 -8.09
N HIS A 289 -21.89 -50.86 -8.65
CA HIS A 289 -23.35 -51.08 -8.63
C HIS A 289 -23.96 -50.67 -9.98
N PRO A 290 -24.68 -51.57 -10.67
CA PRO A 290 -25.40 -51.26 -11.89
C PRO A 290 -26.85 -50.85 -11.59
N GLY A 291 -27.37 -49.91 -12.36
CA GLY A 291 -28.78 -49.51 -12.30
C GLY A 291 -29.25 -48.87 -13.60
N GLN A 292 -29.65 -49.71 -14.55
CA GLN A 292 -30.35 -49.31 -15.77
C GLN A 292 -31.74 -48.74 -15.44
N GLY A 293 -32.14 -47.69 -16.15
CA GLY A 293 -33.51 -47.19 -16.15
C GLY A 293 -33.79 -46.30 -17.35
N ARG A 294 -34.05 -46.90 -18.52
CA ARG A 294 -34.65 -46.22 -19.67
C ARG A 294 -36.13 -45.96 -19.40
N GLY A 295 -36.58 -44.73 -19.60
CA GLY A 295 -38.00 -44.37 -19.70
C GLY A 295 -38.23 -43.38 -20.84
N ARG A 296 -38.92 -43.84 -21.89
CA ARG A 296 -39.35 -43.09 -23.07
C ARG A 296 -40.43 -42.05 -22.73
N GLY A 297 -40.50 -40.99 -23.52
CA GLY A 297 -41.50 -39.94 -23.41
C GLY A 297 -42.89 -40.25 -23.96
N ASN A 298 -43.71 -39.20 -23.98
CA ASN A 298 -44.85 -38.91 -24.85
C ASN A 298 -45.06 -37.38 -24.73
N LYS A 299 -45.05 -36.65 -25.85
CA LYS A 299 -46.26 -36.08 -26.49
C LYS A 299 -47.11 -35.24 -25.54
#